data_AF-A0A0P6X4L4-F1
#
_entry.id   AF-A0A0P6X4L4-F1
#
_cell.length_a   1.000
_cell.length_b   1.000
_cell.length_c   1.000
_cell.angle_alpha   90.00
_cell.angle_beta   90.00
_cell.angle_gamma   90.00
#
_symmetry.space_group_name_H-M   'P 1'
#
loop_
_entity.id
_entity.type
_entity.pdbx_description
1 polymer ?
#
loop_
_entity_poly.entity_id
_entity_poly.type
_entity_poly.pdbx_seq_one_letter_code
_entity_poly.pdbx_strand_id
1 'polypeptide(L)'
;MINPELLIRPIRDGEKAEAQRVMRRAFSPPTWLFQTWSKDVLVAEHAGRIVGGVVLKVFTASKRKVGFVSWLFTDPEARGLGAGQALIEGALAFFEAQGCTEFSACVEGYNTSSSKVFSTRGFTILSLGEQLRRYGFGILPYWWHSFHFIDVGHFLWVKPGEEQPDSPLLQWLGTWLINALLLLVAVWRVGTLSVNDLWTIPTAILALFGLRSLAMWGAAKAQGFAVRFRAWESSTTLVAIIALLFGGFFPFPGSFYPVGNEWRYRDVLPKIGPMALAGTLATLVVAWGSWAALRWNLAPGLGPVLFPLQQLSRMLAILESIVAFFPLISYNGRRLWDWNRVIWALVSLAAVALVFLARL
;
A
#
# COMPACT_ATOMS: atom_id res chain seq x y z
N MET A 1 24.53 8.66 -16.85
CA MET A 1 25.06 9.99 -17.22
C MET A 1 23.91 10.98 -17.13
N ILE A 2 24.04 12.00 -16.30
CA ILE A 2 23.06 13.09 -16.17
C ILE A 2 23.22 13.97 -17.42
N ASN A 3 22.12 14.31 -18.09
CA ASN A 3 22.14 15.18 -19.27
C ASN A 3 22.62 16.59 -18.84
N PRO A 4 23.67 17.17 -19.46
CA PRO A 4 24.21 18.48 -19.06
C PRO A 4 23.23 19.64 -19.13
N GLU A 5 22.08 19.47 -19.80
CA GLU A 5 21.00 20.47 -19.84
C GLU A 5 19.94 20.31 -18.75
N LEU A 6 20.14 19.42 -17.78
CA LEU A 6 19.21 19.20 -16.68
C LEU A 6 19.69 19.95 -15.41
N LEU A 7 18.99 21.02 -15.04
CA LEU A 7 19.29 21.82 -13.85
C LEU A 7 18.34 21.48 -12.69
N ILE A 8 18.91 21.15 -11.53
CA ILE A 8 18.15 20.99 -10.28
C ILE A 8 18.32 22.25 -9.44
N ARG A 9 17.20 22.86 -9.03
CA ARG A 9 17.20 24.11 -8.26
C ARG A 9 15.96 24.25 -7.38
N PRO A 10 15.97 25.13 -6.37
CA PRO A 10 14.75 25.54 -5.69
C PRO A 10 13.71 26.11 -6.68
N ILE A 11 12.44 25.87 -6.37
CA ILE A 11 11.33 26.53 -7.07
C ILE A 11 11.40 28.05 -6.83
N ARG A 12 11.11 28.85 -7.86
CA ARG A 12 11.05 30.32 -7.75
C ARG A 12 9.61 30.79 -7.55
N ASP A 13 9.47 32.04 -7.10
CA ASP A 13 8.18 32.69 -6.99
C ASP A 13 7.46 32.71 -8.35
N GLY A 14 6.17 32.37 -8.35
CA GLY A 14 5.35 32.25 -9.55
C GLY A 14 5.43 30.89 -10.27
N GLU A 15 6.40 30.03 -9.99
CA GLU A 15 6.56 28.74 -10.69
C GLU A 15 5.69 27.60 -10.14
N LYS A 16 5.01 27.82 -9.00
CA LYS A 16 4.18 26.79 -8.34
C LYS A 16 3.08 26.24 -9.25
N ALA A 17 2.42 27.09 -10.02
CA ALA A 17 1.35 26.67 -10.94
C ALA A 17 1.88 25.71 -12.02
N GLU A 18 3.08 25.98 -12.51
CA GLU A 18 3.74 25.15 -13.52
C GLU A 18 4.17 23.80 -12.93
N ALA A 19 4.79 23.79 -11.75
CA ALA A 19 5.12 22.56 -11.04
C ALA A 19 3.85 21.72 -10.73
N GLN A 20 2.74 22.36 -10.37
CA GLN A 20 1.44 21.71 -10.18
C GLN A 20 0.91 21.10 -11.48
N ARG A 21 1.09 21.76 -12.63
CA ARG A 21 0.73 21.22 -13.94
C ARG A 21 1.49 19.93 -14.24
N VAL A 22 2.81 19.93 -14.03
CA VAL A 22 3.66 18.73 -14.22
C VAL A 22 3.25 17.61 -13.26
N MET A 23 3.00 17.92 -11.98
CA MET A 23 2.50 16.98 -10.99
C MET A 23 1.19 16.30 -11.44
N ARG A 24 0.23 17.09 -11.95
CA ARG A 24 -1.07 16.57 -12.43
C ARG A 24 -0.92 15.69 -13.67
N ARG A 25 0.06 15.94 -14.53
CA ARG A 25 0.40 15.05 -15.65
C ARG A 25 1.04 13.75 -15.17
N ALA A 26 1.81 13.80 -14.09
CA ALA A 26 2.51 12.65 -13.54
C ALA A 26 1.60 11.65 -12.81
N PHE A 27 0.51 12.12 -12.20
CA PHE A 27 -0.39 11.32 -11.37
C PHE A 27 -1.84 11.29 -11.88
N SER A 28 -2.56 10.21 -11.58
CA SER A 28 -3.99 10.09 -11.92
C SER A 28 -4.86 11.08 -11.14
N PRO A 29 -6.03 11.50 -11.68
CA PRO A 29 -6.91 12.49 -11.03
C PRO A 29 -7.25 12.23 -9.55
N PRO A 30 -7.56 10.99 -9.10
CA PRO A 30 -7.85 10.74 -7.69
C PRO A 30 -6.69 11.09 -6.75
N THR A 31 -5.45 10.96 -7.21
CA THR A 31 -4.24 11.29 -6.43
C THR A 31 -4.12 12.79 -6.18
N TRP A 32 -4.75 13.63 -7.02
CA TRP A 32 -4.63 15.08 -6.89
C TRP A 32 -5.22 15.63 -5.59
N LEU A 33 -6.22 14.94 -5.03
CA LEU A 33 -6.86 15.30 -3.75
C LEU A 33 -5.92 15.18 -2.54
N PHE A 34 -4.82 14.44 -2.69
CA PHE A 34 -3.88 14.14 -1.61
C PHE A 34 -2.59 14.95 -1.72
N GLN A 35 -2.50 15.84 -2.73
CA GLN A 35 -1.30 16.64 -2.96
C GLN A 35 -1.07 17.62 -1.80
N THR A 36 0.13 17.57 -1.25
CA THR A 36 0.58 18.51 -0.21
C THR A 36 1.82 19.24 -0.69
N TRP A 37 1.87 20.54 -0.45
CA TRP A 37 3.02 21.38 -0.74
C TRP A 37 3.74 21.76 0.56
N SER A 38 5.05 21.90 0.50
CA SER A 38 5.87 22.51 1.55
C SER A 38 6.54 23.77 1.01
N LYS A 39 7.25 24.48 1.89
CA LYS A 39 8.13 25.59 1.49
C LYS A 39 9.37 25.12 0.74
N ASP A 40 9.78 23.87 0.95
CA ASP A 40 11.02 23.30 0.44
C ASP A 40 10.69 22.41 -0.78
N VAL A 41 10.81 22.99 -1.97
CA VAL A 41 10.57 22.28 -3.24
C VAL A 41 11.73 22.51 -4.18
N LEU A 42 12.25 21.42 -4.75
CA LEU A 42 13.20 21.48 -5.86
C LEU A 42 12.49 21.12 -7.17
N VAL A 43 12.88 21.77 -8.24
CA VAL A 43 12.40 21.51 -9.60
C VAL A 43 13.55 21.04 -10.48
N ALA A 44 13.20 20.22 -11.46
CA ALA A 44 14.09 19.83 -12.55
C ALA A 44 13.72 20.67 -13.76
N GLU A 45 14.67 21.46 -14.26
CA GLU A 45 14.52 22.28 -15.44
C GLU A 45 15.31 21.68 -16.61
N HIS A 46 14.68 21.60 -17.77
CA HIS A 46 15.31 21.17 -19.02
C HIS A 46 14.82 22.06 -20.16
N ALA A 47 15.76 22.64 -20.93
CA ALA A 47 15.47 23.58 -22.01
C ALA A 47 14.48 24.70 -21.60
N GLY A 48 14.73 25.33 -20.45
CA GLY A 48 13.91 26.44 -19.92
C GLY A 48 12.54 26.04 -19.37
N ARG A 49 12.22 24.74 -19.29
CA ARG A 49 10.90 24.24 -18.83
C ARG A 49 11.06 23.35 -17.61
N ILE A 50 10.12 23.46 -16.68
CA ILE A 50 10.03 22.53 -15.55
C ILE A 50 9.54 21.18 -16.08
N VAL A 51 10.33 20.15 -15.86
CA VAL A 51 10.07 18.78 -16.30
C VAL A 51 9.88 17.80 -15.13
N GLY A 52 9.97 18.29 -13.89
CA GLY A 52 9.72 17.50 -12.70
C GLY A 52 9.92 18.31 -11.43
N GLY A 53 9.59 17.69 -10.29
CA GLY A 53 9.81 18.30 -8.99
C GLY A 53 9.82 17.30 -7.85
N VAL A 54 10.31 17.76 -6.72
CA VAL A 54 10.33 17.01 -5.46
C VAL A 54 9.92 17.93 -4.31
N VAL A 55 8.95 17.49 -3.52
CA VAL A 55 8.45 18.21 -2.33
C VAL A 55 9.12 17.61 -1.10
N LEU A 56 9.80 18.46 -0.33
CA LEU A 56 10.66 18.06 0.78
C LEU A 56 10.07 18.50 2.11
N LYS A 57 10.26 17.68 3.14
CA LYS A 57 9.92 18.02 4.53
C LYS A 57 11.09 17.70 5.43
N VAL A 58 11.28 18.49 6.47
CA VAL A 58 12.25 18.21 7.54
C VAL A 58 11.52 18.22 8.87
N PHE A 59 11.68 17.17 9.66
CA PHE A 59 11.10 17.07 11.00
C PHE A 59 12.01 16.26 11.92
N THR A 60 11.74 16.31 13.23
CA THR A 60 12.50 15.54 14.22
C THR A 60 11.60 14.43 14.79
N ALA A 61 12.09 13.19 14.78
CA ALA A 61 11.42 12.05 15.38
C ALA A 61 12.43 11.25 16.21
N SER A 62 12.12 10.99 17.49
CA SER A 62 12.98 10.21 18.41
C SER A 62 14.46 10.64 18.39
N LYS A 63 14.71 11.94 18.50
CA LYS A 63 16.04 12.60 18.46
C LYS A 63 16.77 12.52 17.11
N ARG A 64 16.13 12.03 16.06
CA ARG A 64 16.68 11.98 14.69
C ARG A 64 16.08 13.13 13.87
N LYS A 65 16.92 13.83 13.12
CA LYS A 65 16.46 14.85 12.17
C LYS A 65 16.26 14.17 10.82
N VAL A 66 15.01 14.10 10.38
CA VAL A 66 14.55 13.32 9.23
C VAL A 66 14.29 14.25 8.04
N GLY A 67 14.93 13.97 6.92
CA GLY A 67 14.59 14.53 5.61
C GLY A 67 13.63 13.61 4.87
N PHE A 68 12.41 14.06 4.61
CA PHE A 68 11.35 13.25 4.01
C PHE A 68 10.98 13.74 2.61
N VAL A 69 11.05 12.85 1.63
CA VAL A 69 10.56 13.08 0.27
C VAL A 69 9.05 12.81 0.25
N SER A 70 8.26 13.89 0.26
CA SER A 70 6.81 13.79 0.31
C SER A 70 6.18 13.51 -1.05
N TRP A 71 6.76 14.08 -2.11
CA TRP A 71 6.31 13.85 -3.48
C TRP A 71 7.51 13.90 -4.41
N LEU A 72 7.57 12.98 -5.37
CA LEU A 72 8.52 12.99 -6.48
C LEU A 72 7.73 12.77 -7.76
N PHE A 73 7.90 13.68 -8.73
CA PHE A 73 7.17 13.62 -9.97
C PHE A 73 8.03 14.10 -11.14
N THR A 74 7.79 13.50 -12.30
CA THR A 74 8.43 13.87 -13.55
C THR A 74 7.37 13.88 -14.63
N ASP A 75 7.51 14.81 -15.58
CA ASP A 75 6.67 14.84 -16.75
C ASP A 75 6.78 13.50 -17.49
N PRO A 76 5.67 12.86 -17.89
CA PRO A 76 5.72 11.63 -18.68
C PRO A 76 6.56 11.74 -19.96
N GLU A 77 6.64 12.93 -20.57
CA GLU A 77 7.45 13.20 -21.77
C GLU A 77 8.94 13.40 -21.46
N ALA A 78 9.29 13.67 -20.20
CA ALA A 78 10.66 13.84 -19.73
C ALA A 78 11.29 12.52 -19.21
N ARG A 79 10.60 11.39 -19.39
CA ARG A 79 11.12 10.08 -18.99
C ARG A 79 12.36 9.72 -19.79
N GLY A 80 13.35 9.15 -19.11
CA GLY A 80 14.64 8.80 -19.71
C GLY A 80 15.70 9.90 -19.61
N LEU A 81 15.34 11.14 -19.27
CA LEU A 81 16.29 12.26 -19.09
C LEU A 81 17.08 12.22 -17.77
N GLY A 82 16.78 11.27 -16.88
CA GLY A 82 17.39 11.20 -15.54
C GLY A 82 16.81 12.20 -14.52
N ALA A 83 15.74 12.93 -14.86
CA ALA A 83 15.13 13.96 -13.99
C ALA A 83 14.82 13.47 -12.57
N GLY A 84 14.17 12.31 -12.43
CA GLY A 84 13.85 11.76 -11.10
C GLY A 84 15.08 11.37 -10.28
N GLN A 85 16.16 10.92 -10.93
CA GLN A 85 17.42 10.58 -10.28
C GLN A 85 18.12 11.84 -9.76
N ALA A 86 18.25 12.86 -10.62
CA ALA A 86 18.86 14.13 -10.27
C ALA A 86 18.05 14.87 -9.17
N LEU A 87 16.71 14.82 -9.22
CA LEU A 87 15.86 15.38 -8.16
C LEU A 87 16.11 14.75 -6.80
N ILE A 88 16.29 13.43 -6.73
CA ILE A 88 16.58 12.76 -5.46
C ILE A 88 18.00 13.02 -4.98
N GLU A 89 18.98 13.13 -5.88
CA GLU A 89 20.33 13.57 -5.51
C GLU A 89 20.32 14.99 -4.93
N GLY A 90 19.60 15.91 -5.58
CA GLY A 90 19.38 17.27 -5.04
C GLY A 90 18.65 17.27 -3.70
N ALA A 91 17.65 16.40 -3.53
CA ALA A 91 16.93 16.25 -2.26
C ALA A 91 17.84 15.77 -1.13
N LEU A 92 18.69 14.76 -1.39
CA LEU A 92 19.65 14.25 -0.41
C LEU A 92 20.66 15.34 -0.01
N ALA A 93 21.24 16.05 -0.99
CA ALA A 93 22.15 17.16 -0.72
C ALA A 93 21.48 18.28 0.08
N PHE A 94 20.22 18.62 -0.23
CA PHE A 94 19.43 19.56 0.55
C PHE A 94 19.27 19.09 2.00
N PHE A 95 18.89 17.83 2.22
CA PHE A 95 18.71 17.29 3.56
C PHE A 95 20.01 17.21 4.36
N GLU A 96 21.13 16.86 3.73
CA GLU A 96 22.47 16.85 4.33
C GLU A 96 22.89 18.27 4.75
N ALA A 97 22.67 19.27 3.90
CA ALA A 97 22.92 20.68 4.23
C ALA A 97 22.05 21.17 5.40
N GLN A 98 20.86 20.60 5.57
CA GLN A 98 20.00 20.83 6.73
C GLN A 98 20.42 20.03 7.97
N GLY A 99 21.48 19.23 7.91
CA GLY A 99 21.94 18.39 9.02
C GLY A 99 21.00 17.22 9.34
N CYS A 100 20.22 16.75 8.36
CA CYS A 100 19.41 15.54 8.54
C CYS A 100 20.33 14.33 8.66
N THR A 101 20.03 13.45 9.63
CA THR A 101 20.79 12.22 9.89
C THR A 101 20.06 10.98 9.37
N GLU A 102 18.83 11.15 8.90
CA GLU A 102 18.00 10.11 8.32
C GLU A 102 17.20 10.69 7.16
N PHE A 103 17.01 9.87 6.12
CA PHE A 103 16.26 10.23 4.92
C PHE A 103 15.16 9.21 4.71
N SER A 104 13.97 9.64 4.31
CA SER A 104 12.86 8.72 4.12
C SER A 104 11.86 9.13 3.03
N ALA A 105 11.07 8.15 2.60
CA ALA A 105 9.96 8.33 1.67
C ALA A 105 8.92 7.23 1.87
N CYS A 106 7.66 7.51 1.56
CA CYS A 106 6.62 6.47 1.47
C CYS A 106 6.38 6.10 0.00
N VAL A 107 6.44 4.80 -0.31
CA VAL A 107 6.28 4.33 -1.69
C VAL A 107 5.30 3.17 -1.74
N GLU A 108 4.31 3.26 -2.63
CA GLU A 108 3.35 2.19 -2.91
C GLU A 108 4.09 0.93 -3.38
N GLY A 109 3.70 -0.23 -2.86
CA GLY A 109 4.47 -1.47 -3.01
C GLY A 109 4.67 -1.98 -4.45
N TYR A 110 3.84 -1.58 -5.41
CA TYR A 110 3.98 -1.92 -6.83
C TYR A 110 4.50 -0.75 -7.69
N ASN A 111 4.78 0.41 -7.09
CA ASN A 111 5.37 1.56 -7.77
C ASN A 111 6.88 1.40 -7.96
N THR A 112 7.26 0.47 -8.85
CA THR A 112 8.66 0.14 -9.11
C THR A 112 9.49 1.31 -9.65
N SER A 113 8.85 2.28 -10.31
CA SER A 113 9.54 3.47 -10.80
C SER A 113 10.10 4.29 -9.63
N SER A 114 9.31 4.48 -8.56
CA SER A 114 9.76 5.15 -7.35
C SER A 114 10.68 4.25 -6.51
N SER A 115 10.30 2.98 -6.27
CA SER A 115 11.11 2.05 -5.46
C SER A 115 12.53 1.88 -6.01
N LYS A 116 12.70 1.86 -7.34
CA LYS A 116 14.02 1.80 -7.97
C LYS A 116 14.88 3.03 -7.63
N VAL A 117 14.30 4.23 -7.63
CA VAL A 117 15.06 5.47 -7.37
C VAL A 117 15.63 5.48 -5.95
N PHE A 118 14.87 4.98 -4.98
CA PHE A 118 15.27 4.90 -3.58
C PHE A 118 16.20 3.72 -3.29
N SER A 119 15.89 2.52 -3.77
CA SER A 119 16.70 1.31 -3.56
C SER A 119 18.15 1.48 -4.06
N THR A 120 18.34 2.05 -5.25
CA THR A 120 19.70 2.29 -5.79
C THR A 120 20.49 3.37 -5.04
N ARG A 121 19.91 4.00 -4.00
CA ARG A 121 20.54 5.04 -3.18
C ARG A 121 20.69 4.62 -1.71
N GLY A 122 20.54 3.32 -1.44
CA GLY A 122 20.74 2.74 -0.12
C GLY A 122 19.54 2.87 0.82
N PHE A 123 18.36 3.17 0.30
CA PHE A 123 17.13 3.07 1.09
C PHE A 123 16.66 1.61 1.14
N THR A 124 16.12 1.21 2.28
CA THR A 124 15.42 -0.07 2.45
C THR A 124 14.05 0.17 3.07
N ILE A 125 13.14 -0.80 2.92
CA ILE A 125 11.85 -0.79 3.60
C ILE A 125 12.06 -1.12 5.07
N LEU A 126 11.45 -0.37 5.99
CA LEU A 126 11.40 -0.73 7.41
C LEU A 126 10.11 -1.50 7.71
N SER A 127 10.24 -2.71 8.25
CA SER A 127 9.09 -3.44 8.80
C SER A 127 8.51 -2.72 10.02
N LEU A 128 7.24 -2.97 10.37
CA LEU A 128 6.62 -2.40 11.58
C LEU A 128 7.45 -2.65 12.85
N GLY A 129 8.00 -3.86 13.01
CA GLY A 129 8.85 -4.19 14.17
C GLY A 129 10.11 -3.32 14.22
N GLU A 130 10.72 -3.07 13.07
CA GLU A 130 11.88 -2.19 12.95
C GLU A 130 11.52 -0.72 13.21
N GLN A 131 10.37 -0.27 12.72
CA GLN A 131 9.88 1.09 13.01
C GLN A 131 9.64 1.28 14.50
N LEU A 132 9.02 0.30 15.18
CA LEU A 132 8.80 0.33 16.63
C LEU A 132 10.12 0.31 17.42
N ARG A 133 11.09 -0.51 17.00
CA ARG A 133 12.43 -0.56 17.62
C ARG A 133 13.18 0.76 17.46
N ARG A 134 13.11 1.35 16.26
CA ARG A 134 13.86 2.56 15.89
C ARG A 134 13.28 3.83 16.50
N TYR A 135 11.94 3.94 16.55
CA TYR A 135 11.27 5.17 16.95
C TYR A 135 10.51 5.06 18.28
N GLY A 136 10.22 3.86 18.79
CA GLY A 136 9.35 3.67 19.96
C GLY A 136 8.01 4.39 19.76
N PHE A 137 7.53 5.12 20.76
CA PHE A 137 6.32 5.95 20.65
C PHE A 137 6.46 7.15 19.71
N GLY A 138 7.70 7.56 19.37
CA GLY A 138 7.95 8.61 18.37
C GLY A 138 7.55 8.20 16.94
N ILE A 139 7.14 6.96 16.73
CA ILE A 139 6.55 6.49 15.47
C ILE A 139 5.24 7.21 15.13
N LEU A 140 4.44 7.61 16.12
CA LEU A 140 3.15 8.28 15.87
C LEU A 140 3.31 9.66 15.20
N PRO A 141 4.11 10.59 15.76
CA PRO A 141 4.38 11.85 15.06
C PRO A 141 5.14 11.63 13.74
N TYR A 142 5.98 10.58 13.64
CA TYR A 142 6.62 10.22 12.37
C TYR A 142 5.58 9.89 11.30
N TRP A 143 4.64 8.98 11.60
CA TRP A 143 3.57 8.61 10.68
C TRP A 143 2.72 9.82 10.29
N TRP A 144 2.41 10.70 11.25
CA TRP A 144 1.70 11.96 10.96
C TRP A 144 2.44 12.82 9.92
N HIS A 145 3.73 13.09 10.11
CA HIS A 145 4.51 13.93 9.19
C HIS A 145 4.72 13.30 7.82
N SER A 146 4.85 11.97 7.77
CA SER A 146 5.03 11.19 6.54
C SER A 146 3.73 10.81 5.84
N PHE A 147 2.56 11.10 6.44
CA PHE A 147 1.25 10.61 6.01
C PHE A 147 1.12 9.07 6.00
N HIS A 148 2.02 8.36 6.69
CA HIS A 148 2.06 6.90 6.73
C HIS A 148 0.96 6.24 7.58
N PHE A 149 0.02 7.04 8.08
CA PHE A 149 -1.10 6.57 8.90
C PHE A 149 -2.37 6.24 8.09
N ILE A 150 -2.40 6.60 6.79
CA ILE A 150 -3.57 6.44 5.90
C ILE A 150 -3.23 5.92 4.49
N ASP A 151 -1.96 5.70 4.17
CA ASP A 151 -1.46 5.37 2.83
C ASP A 151 -1.44 3.85 2.58
N VAL A 152 -2.61 3.23 2.54
CA VAL A 152 -2.81 1.76 2.41
C VAL A 152 -1.90 1.11 1.37
N GLY A 153 -0.99 0.23 1.83
CA GLY A 153 -0.08 -0.54 0.98
C GLY A 153 1.14 0.22 0.49
N HIS A 154 1.43 1.37 1.08
CA HIS A 154 2.73 2.01 1.00
C HIS A 154 3.65 1.46 2.07
N PHE A 155 4.95 1.52 1.77
CA PHE A 155 6.03 1.12 2.66
C PHE A 155 6.88 2.32 3.01
N LEU A 156 7.36 2.36 4.25
CA LEU A 156 8.32 3.35 4.69
C LEU A 156 9.74 2.96 4.25
N TRP A 157 10.29 3.70 3.30
CA TRP A 157 11.68 3.58 2.85
C TRP A 157 12.57 4.52 3.64
N VAL A 158 13.67 4.02 4.20
CA VAL A 158 14.58 4.79 5.05
C VAL A 158 16.04 4.56 4.69
N LYS A 159 16.86 5.60 4.81
CA LYS A 159 18.32 5.60 4.76
C LYS A 159 18.87 6.32 6.01
N PRO A 160 19.74 5.71 6.82
CA PRO A 160 20.24 4.34 6.71
C PRO A 160 19.12 3.30 6.88
N GLY A 161 19.25 2.19 6.17
CA GLY A 161 18.23 1.13 6.08
C GLY A 161 18.00 0.35 7.36
N GLU A 162 17.28 -0.76 7.24
CA GLU A 162 16.99 -1.70 8.34
C GLU A 162 18.29 -2.24 8.94
N GLU A 163 18.35 -2.37 10.27
CA GLU A 163 19.53 -2.97 10.93
C GLU A 163 19.28 -4.45 11.28
N GLN A 164 18.02 -4.88 11.31
CA GLN A 164 17.63 -6.26 11.60
C GLN A 164 16.75 -6.81 10.48
N PRO A 165 16.94 -8.08 10.09
CA PRO A 165 16.10 -8.72 9.10
C PRO A 165 14.67 -8.87 9.63
N ASP A 166 13.69 -8.67 8.76
CA ASP A 166 12.30 -8.92 9.07
C ASP A 166 11.88 -10.38 8.77
N SER A 167 10.76 -10.81 9.35
CA SER A 167 10.19 -12.14 9.11
C SER A 167 8.88 -12.02 8.32
N PRO A 168 8.78 -12.60 7.12
CA PRO A 168 7.52 -12.65 6.36
C PRO A 168 6.40 -13.35 7.13
N LEU A 169 6.72 -14.40 7.89
CA LEU A 169 5.73 -15.12 8.70
C LEU A 169 5.20 -14.25 9.84
N LEU A 170 6.09 -13.53 10.56
CA LEU A 170 5.65 -12.64 11.64
C LEU A 170 4.83 -11.46 11.10
N GLN A 171 5.16 -10.93 9.92
CA GLN A 171 4.33 -9.94 9.25
C GLN A 171 2.94 -10.47 8.92
N TRP A 172 2.84 -11.72 8.45
CA TRP A 172 1.56 -12.35 8.13
C TRP A 172 0.72 -12.58 9.39
N LEU A 173 1.32 -13.15 10.43
CA LEU A 173 0.66 -13.36 11.72
C LEU A 173 0.23 -12.05 12.38
N GLY A 174 1.10 -11.02 12.33
CA GLY A 174 0.77 -9.69 12.81
C GLY A 174 -0.38 -9.05 12.03
N THR A 175 -0.41 -9.23 10.70
CA THR A 175 -1.52 -8.75 9.85
C THR A 175 -2.84 -9.41 10.25
N TRP A 176 -2.85 -10.73 10.43
CA TRP A 176 -4.01 -11.47 10.89
C TRP A 176 -4.49 -10.96 12.27
N LEU A 177 -3.57 -10.89 13.25
CA LEU A 177 -3.89 -10.49 14.61
C LEU A 177 -4.45 -9.07 14.68
N ILE A 178 -3.80 -8.10 14.02
CA ILE A 178 -4.25 -6.70 14.03
C ILE A 178 -5.63 -6.58 13.38
N ASN A 179 -5.88 -7.23 12.23
CA ASN A 179 -7.21 -7.19 11.60
C ASN A 179 -8.29 -7.79 12.52
N ALA A 180 -7.98 -8.89 13.23
CA ALA A 180 -8.91 -9.50 14.18
C ALA A 180 -9.22 -8.58 15.36
N LEU A 181 -8.19 -7.98 15.98
CA LEU A 181 -8.36 -7.05 17.09
C LEU A 181 -9.16 -5.80 16.66
N LEU A 182 -8.89 -5.24 15.49
CA LEU A 182 -9.61 -4.06 15.00
C LEU A 182 -11.07 -4.37 14.67
N LEU A 183 -11.37 -5.56 14.13
CA LEU A 183 -12.76 -5.96 13.91
C LEU A 183 -13.51 -6.20 15.23
N LEU A 184 -12.85 -6.80 16.23
CA LEU A 184 -13.42 -6.94 17.58
C LEU A 184 -13.75 -5.57 18.19
N VAL A 185 -12.84 -4.59 18.05
CA VAL A 185 -13.08 -3.21 18.46
C VAL A 185 -14.26 -2.59 17.70
N ALA A 186 -14.34 -2.80 16.38
CA ALA A 186 -15.43 -2.28 15.57
C ALA A 186 -16.79 -2.86 16.02
N VAL A 187 -16.88 -4.17 16.26
CA VAL A 187 -18.09 -4.85 16.74
C VAL A 187 -18.48 -4.36 18.14
N TRP A 188 -17.53 -4.27 19.06
CA TRP A 188 -17.75 -3.68 20.39
C TRP A 188 -18.23 -2.23 20.32
N ARG A 189 -17.77 -1.46 19.34
CA ARG A 189 -18.12 -0.04 19.22
C ARG A 189 -19.57 0.20 18.81
N VAL A 190 -20.16 -0.68 18.00
CA VAL A 190 -21.55 -0.55 17.49
C VAL A 190 -22.57 -1.38 18.26
N GLY A 191 -22.13 -2.33 19.08
CA GLY A 191 -23.04 -3.23 19.78
C GLY A 191 -22.36 -3.96 20.94
N THR A 192 -22.91 -5.10 21.32
CA THR A 192 -22.35 -5.94 22.38
C THR A 192 -21.41 -6.99 21.80
N LEU A 193 -20.18 -7.01 22.31
CA LEU A 193 -19.21 -8.05 21.98
C LEU A 193 -19.58 -9.33 22.74
N SER A 194 -19.93 -10.39 22.02
CA SER A 194 -20.23 -11.70 22.61
C SER A 194 -18.96 -12.53 22.81
N VAL A 195 -19.00 -13.52 23.71
CA VAL A 195 -17.90 -14.47 23.90
C VAL A 195 -17.61 -15.26 22.61
N ASN A 196 -18.63 -15.47 21.76
CA ASN A 196 -18.44 -16.15 20.49
C ASN A 196 -17.64 -15.32 19.49
N ASP A 197 -17.76 -14.00 19.52
CA ASP A 197 -17.02 -13.11 18.63
C ASP A 197 -15.50 -13.24 18.83
N LEU A 198 -15.06 -13.48 20.08
CA LEU A 198 -13.65 -13.61 20.46
C LEU A 198 -12.91 -14.74 19.72
N TRP A 199 -13.63 -15.77 19.25
CA TRP A 199 -13.02 -16.88 18.51
C TRP A 199 -13.51 -16.96 17.06
N THR A 200 -14.76 -16.60 16.77
CA THR A 200 -15.31 -16.66 15.41
C THR A 200 -14.66 -15.64 14.47
N ILE A 201 -14.42 -14.40 14.94
CA ILE A 201 -13.79 -13.35 14.14
C ILE A 201 -12.33 -13.69 13.78
N PRO A 202 -11.45 -14.02 14.74
CA PRO A 202 -10.09 -14.43 14.41
C PRO A 202 -10.05 -15.64 13.48
N THR A 203 -10.95 -16.61 13.67
CA THR A 203 -11.04 -17.81 12.83
C THR A 203 -11.48 -17.48 11.41
N ALA A 204 -12.49 -16.61 11.24
CA ALA A 204 -12.96 -16.17 9.93
C ALA A 204 -11.87 -15.42 9.14
N ILE A 205 -11.14 -14.51 9.80
CA ILE A 205 -10.02 -13.78 9.18
C ILE A 205 -8.88 -14.75 8.84
N LEU A 206 -8.57 -15.69 9.75
CA LEU A 206 -7.54 -16.70 9.50
C LEU A 206 -7.85 -17.53 8.26
N ALA A 207 -9.09 -18.02 8.16
CA ALA A 207 -9.55 -18.81 7.01
C ALA A 207 -9.48 -17.98 5.72
N LEU A 208 -10.00 -16.76 5.72
CA LEU A 208 -10.03 -15.90 4.54
C LEU A 208 -8.61 -15.50 4.09
N PHE A 209 -7.79 -14.98 5.01
CA PHE A 209 -6.44 -14.52 4.68
C PHE A 209 -5.53 -15.70 4.37
N GLY A 210 -5.69 -16.83 5.07
CA GLY A 210 -4.97 -18.08 4.85
C GLY A 210 -5.21 -18.62 3.45
N LEU A 211 -6.48 -18.88 3.10
CA LEU A 211 -6.84 -19.39 1.77
C LEU A 211 -6.38 -18.46 0.65
N ARG A 212 -6.58 -17.15 0.80
CA ARG A 212 -6.10 -16.15 -0.16
C ARG A 212 -4.58 -16.21 -0.31
N SER A 213 -3.85 -16.18 0.80
CA SER A 213 -2.38 -16.15 0.78
C SER A 213 -1.79 -17.44 0.22
N LEU A 214 -2.37 -18.60 0.56
CA LEU A 214 -1.98 -19.90 0.03
C LEU A 214 -2.22 -19.98 -1.48
N ALA A 215 -3.36 -19.48 -1.98
CA ALA A 215 -3.66 -19.44 -3.41
C ALA A 215 -2.66 -18.56 -4.17
N MET A 216 -2.35 -17.37 -3.65
CA MET A 216 -1.35 -16.48 -4.25
C MET A 216 0.05 -17.12 -4.24
N TRP A 217 0.48 -17.64 -3.09
CA TRP A 217 1.78 -18.29 -2.97
C TRP A 217 1.90 -19.52 -3.87
N GLY A 218 0.86 -20.35 -3.94
CA GLY A 218 0.80 -21.51 -4.81
C GLY A 218 0.92 -21.14 -6.29
N ALA A 219 0.19 -20.10 -6.73
CA ALA A 219 0.29 -19.57 -8.09
C ALA A 219 1.67 -18.98 -8.39
N ALA A 220 2.31 -18.28 -7.43
CA ALA A 220 3.68 -17.79 -7.59
C ALA A 220 4.67 -18.95 -7.70
N LYS A 221 4.57 -19.95 -6.83
CA LYS A 221 5.44 -21.15 -6.82
C LYS A 221 5.33 -21.94 -8.12
N ALA A 222 4.11 -22.15 -8.63
CA ALA A 222 3.87 -22.84 -9.91
C ALA A 222 4.54 -22.15 -11.11
N GLN A 223 4.79 -20.84 -10.99
CA GLN A 223 5.46 -20.03 -12.02
C GLN A 223 6.96 -19.81 -11.75
N GLY A 224 7.53 -20.49 -10.75
CA GLY A 224 8.92 -20.28 -10.33
C GLY A 224 9.19 -18.83 -9.89
N PHE A 225 8.20 -18.16 -9.32
CA PHE A 225 8.27 -16.75 -8.96
C PHE A 225 8.56 -16.58 -7.47
N ALA A 226 9.79 -16.17 -7.15
CA ALA A 226 10.21 -15.92 -5.78
C ALA A 226 9.51 -14.68 -5.22
N VAL A 227 8.65 -14.90 -4.24
CA VAL A 227 7.89 -13.85 -3.57
C VAL A 227 8.03 -13.93 -2.05
N ARG A 228 7.82 -12.78 -1.40
CA ARG A 228 7.76 -12.65 0.05
C ARG A 228 6.52 -11.88 0.47
N PHE A 229 5.96 -12.23 1.61
CA PHE A 229 4.85 -11.49 2.20
C PHE A 229 5.34 -10.15 2.76
N ARG A 230 4.55 -9.10 2.57
CA ARG A 230 4.70 -7.80 3.24
C ARG A 230 3.36 -7.39 3.83
N ALA A 231 3.38 -6.99 5.10
CA ALA A 231 2.22 -6.40 5.78
C ALA A 231 1.92 -5.01 5.21
N TRP A 232 0.67 -4.54 5.32
CA TRP A 232 0.32 -3.15 5.00
C TRP A 232 0.06 -2.39 6.29
N GLU A 233 1.09 -2.27 7.12
CA GLU A 233 0.99 -1.64 8.44
C GLU A 233 0.46 -0.20 8.37
N SER A 234 0.72 0.50 7.27
CA SER A 234 0.17 1.81 6.91
C SER A 234 -1.36 1.91 7.01
N SER A 235 -2.06 0.79 6.89
CA SER A 235 -3.53 0.73 6.99
C SER A 235 -4.03 0.71 8.42
N THR A 236 -3.17 0.33 9.38
CA THR A 236 -3.55 0.03 10.77
C THR A 236 -4.20 1.23 11.41
N THR A 237 -3.59 2.42 11.32
CA THR A 237 -4.11 3.62 11.98
C THR A 237 -5.43 4.07 11.38
N LEU A 238 -5.57 4.11 10.05
CA LEU A 238 -6.83 4.42 9.39
C LEU A 238 -7.96 3.48 9.84
N VAL A 239 -7.72 2.16 9.82
CA VAL A 239 -8.75 1.20 10.23
C VAL A 239 -9.04 1.28 11.73
N ALA A 240 -8.05 1.55 12.58
CA ALA A 240 -8.27 1.81 14.00
C ALA A 240 -9.17 3.03 14.22
N ILE A 241 -8.93 4.14 13.51
CA ILE A 241 -9.77 5.34 13.59
C ILE A 241 -11.21 5.00 13.16
N ILE A 242 -11.37 4.26 12.06
CA ILE A 242 -12.70 3.87 11.57
C ILE A 242 -13.43 2.97 12.58
N ALA A 243 -12.72 1.98 13.15
CA ALA A 243 -13.26 1.06 14.14
C ALA A 243 -13.64 1.79 15.44
N LEU A 244 -12.78 2.65 15.96
CA LEU A 244 -13.00 3.35 17.23
C LEU A 244 -14.07 4.44 17.13
N LEU A 245 -14.07 5.23 16.06
CA LEU A 245 -14.98 6.37 15.95
C LEU A 245 -16.35 5.96 15.40
N PHE A 246 -16.38 5.09 14.40
CA PHE A 246 -17.58 4.76 13.64
C PHE A 246 -18.03 3.30 13.77
N GLY A 247 -17.23 2.43 14.41
CA GLY A 247 -17.47 0.98 14.43
C GLY A 247 -17.45 0.35 13.04
N GLY A 248 -16.81 1.02 12.07
CA GLY A 248 -16.60 0.47 10.74
C GLY A 248 -15.32 -0.36 10.66
N PHE A 249 -15.17 -1.14 9.60
CA PHE A 249 -13.98 -1.94 9.38
C PHE A 249 -13.79 -2.19 7.88
N PHE A 250 -12.54 -2.26 7.43
CA PHE A 250 -12.20 -2.90 6.15
C PHE A 250 -10.95 -3.77 6.32
N PRO A 251 -10.84 -4.91 5.62
CA PRO A 251 -9.76 -5.86 5.80
C PRO A 251 -8.56 -5.45 4.96
N PHE A 252 -7.36 -5.42 5.55
CA PHE A 252 -6.11 -5.11 4.87
C PHE A 252 -5.15 -6.31 4.96
N PRO A 253 -5.23 -7.27 4.03
CA PRO A 253 -4.58 -8.57 4.16
C PRO A 253 -3.07 -8.59 3.87
N GLY A 254 -2.48 -7.45 3.49
CA GLY A 254 -1.14 -7.44 2.90
C GLY A 254 -1.09 -8.13 1.53
N SER A 255 0.13 -8.36 1.04
CA SER A 255 0.32 -9.03 -0.25
C SER A 255 1.68 -9.70 -0.39
N PHE A 256 1.83 -10.47 -1.46
CA PHE A 256 3.10 -11.03 -1.88
C PHE A 256 3.77 -10.11 -2.89
N TYR A 257 5.03 -9.80 -2.64
CA TYR A 257 5.88 -8.97 -3.48
C TYR A 257 7.09 -9.77 -3.94
N PRO A 258 7.69 -9.44 -5.10
CA PRO A 258 8.95 -10.06 -5.52
C PRO A 258 10.01 -9.97 -4.42
N VAL A 259 10.85 -11.00 -4.31
CA VAL A 259 12.04 -10.93 -3.44
C VAL A 259 13.01 -9.91 -4.03
N GLY A 260 13.54 -9.03 -3.18
CA GLY A 260 14.40 -7.93 -3.58
C GLY A 260 13.65 -6.62 -3.83
N ASN A 261 14.41 -5.54 -3.94
CA ASN A 261 13.88 -4.18 -4.08
C ASN A 261 14.00 -3.64 -5.51
N GLU A 262 14.72 -4.35 -6.38
CA GLU A 262 15.03 -3.96 -7.74
C GLU A 262 14.31 -4.85 -8.75
N TRP A 263 13.08 -4.48 -9.07
CA TRP A 263 12.28 -5.14 -10.09
C TRP A 263 11.44 -4.10 -10.82
N ARG A 264 10.93 -4.45 -11.99
CA ARG A 264 10.09 -3.57 -12.82
C ARG A 264 8.71 -4.18 -12.96
N TYR A 265 7.68 -3.44 -12.57
CA TYR A 265 6.30 -3.94 -12.52
C TYR A 265 5.85 -4.53 -13.85
N ARG A 266 6.16 -3.88 -14.97
CA ARG A 266 5.79 -4.34 -16.32
C ARG A 266 6.40 -5.70 -16.67
N ASP A 267 7.63 -5.96 -16.23
CA ASP A 267 8.38 -7.16 -16.59
C ASP A 267 7.85 -8.38 -15.82
N VAL A 268 7.37 -8.17 -14.59
CA VAL A 268 6.82 -9.22 -13.72
C VAL A 268 5.29 -9.32 -13.78
N LEU A 269 4.61 -8.40 -14.47
CA LEU A 269 3.15 -8.38 -14.61
C LEU A 269 2.57 -9.72 -15.08
N PRO A 270 3.16 -10.44 -16.06
CA PRO A 270 2.66 -11.75 -16.47
C PRO A 270 2.67 -12.80 -15.35
N LYS A 271 3.49 -12.62 -14.29
CA LYS A 271 3.54 -13.52 -13.13
C LYS A 271 2.66 -13.04 -11.98
N ILE A 272 2.65 -11.74 -11.73
CA ILE A 272 1.86 -11.10 -10.68
C ILE A 272 0.36 -11.12 -11.01
N GLY A 273 -0.03 -11.00 -12.29
CA GLY A 273 -1.43 -11.04 -12.72
C GLY A 273 -2.14 -12.35 -12.32
N PRO A 274 -1.63 -13.53 -12.74
CA PRO A 274 -2.17 -14.83 -12.31
C PRO A 274 -2.13 -15.03 -10.79
N MET A 275 -1.08 -14.54 -10.11
CA MET A 275 -1.00 -14.57 -8.65
C MET A 275 -2.13 -13.77 -8.00
N ALA A 276 -2.38 -12.54 -8.48
CA ALA A 276 -3.48 -11.71 -8.02
C ALA A 276 -4.84 -12.37 -8.31
N LEU A 277 -5.01 -12.99 -9.49
CA LEU A 277 -6.21 -13.74 -9.84
C LEU A 277 -6.47 -14.89 -8.87
N ALA A 278 -5.45 -15.68 -8.54
CA ALA A 278 -5.59 -16.79 -7.61
C ALA A 278 -6.07 -16.32 -6.22
N GLY A 279 -5.51 -15.21 -5.71
CA GLY A 279 -5.97 -14.59 -4.47
C GLY A 279 -7.43 -14.13 -4.54
N THR A 280 -7.79 -13.41 -5.60
CA THR A 280 -9.15 -12.88 -5.80
C THR A 280 -10.19 -13.99 -6.01
N LEU A 281 -9.85 -15.04 -6.75
CA LEU A 281 -10.73 -16.21 -6.90
C LEU A 281 -10.93 -16.94 -5.58
N ALA A 282 -9.87 -17.13 -4.77
CA ALA A 282 -10.01 -17.73 -3.44
C ALA A 282 -10.97 -16.91 -2.56
N THR A 283 -10.83 -15.58 -2.56
CA THR A 283 -11.75 -14.69 -1.84
C THR A 283 -13.19 -14.79 -2.36
N LEU A 284 -13.40 -14.82 -3.69
CA LEU A 284 -14.73 -14.97 -4.28
C LEU A 284 -15.37 -16.33 -3.97
N VAL A 285 -14.59 -17.42 -4.00
CA VAL A 285 -15.07 -18.76 -3.65
C VAL A 285 -15.50 -18.80 -2.19
N VAL A 286 -14.73 -18.19 -1.28
CA VAL A 286 -15.13 -18.08 0.13
C VAL A 286 -16.41 -17.25 0.27
N ALA A 287 -16.55 -16.14 -0.46
CA ALA A 287 -17.72 -15.27 -0.38
C ALA A 287 -19.01 -15.93 -0.92
N TRP A 288 -18.94 -16.55 -2.09
CA TRP A 288 -20.07 -17.28 -2.67
C TRP A 288 -20.39 -18.55 -1.90
N GLY A 289 -19.36 -19.30 -1.49
CA GLY A 289 -19.52 -20.54 -0.72
C GLY A 289 -20.12 -20.29 0.65
N SER A 290 -19.66 -19.27 1.39
CA SER A 290 -20.23 -18.93 2.69
C SER A 290 -21.65 -18.38 2.57
N TRP A 291 -21.95 -17.56 1.54
CA TRP A 291 -23.33 -17.15 1.24
C TRP A 291 -24.24 -18.35 0.94
N ALA A 292 -23.84 -19.26 0.06
CA ALA A 292 -24.63 -20.43 -0.32
C ALA A 292 -24.86 -21.36 0.89
N ALA A 293 -23.83 -21.58 1.70
CA ALA A 293 -23.92 -22.39 2.91
C ALA A 293 -24.91 -21.81 3.93
N LEU A 294 -24.93 -20.48 4.11
CA LEU A 294 -25.90 -19.81 4.97
C LEU A 294 -27.32 -19.86 4.37
N ARG A 295 -27.45 -19.55 3.07
CA ARG A 295 -28.74 -19.46 2.38
C ARG A 295 -29.49 -20.79 2.35
N TRP A 296 -28.77 -21.90 2.17
CA TRP A 296 -29.34 -23.24 2.06
C TRP A 296 -29.08 -24.12 3.28
N ASN A 297 -28.54 -23.55 4.37
CA ASN A 297 -28.21 -24.25 5.60
C ASN A 297 -27.37 -25.53 5.36
N LEU A 298 -26.36 -25.45 4.48
CA LEU A 298 -25.56 -26.62 4.06
C LEU A 298 -24.60 -27.13 5.15
N ALA A 299 -24.32 -26.32 6.17
CA ALA A 299 -23.46 -26.69 7.29
C ALA A 299 -24.09 -26.25 8.62
N PRO A 300 -25.12 -26.99 9.09
CA PRO A 300 -25.77 -26.71 10.36
C PRO A 300 -24.75 -26.70 11.50
N GLY A 301 -24.74 -25.66 12.33
CA GLY A 301 -23.78 -25.49 13.43
C GLY A 301 -22.55 -24.62 13.11
N LEU A 302 -22.21 -24.41 11.83
CA LEU A 302 -21.12 -23.49 11.44
C LEU A 302 -21.58 -22.04 11.24
N GLY A 303 -22.87 -21.75 11.42
CA GLY A 303 -23.46 -20.41 11.28
C GLY A 303 -22.66 -19.29 11.97
N PRO A 304 -22.22 -19.44 13.24
CA PRO A 304 -21.45 -18.42 13.95
C PRO A 304 -20.12 -18.04 13.29
N VAL A 305 -19.49 -18.95 12.53
CA VAL A 305 -18.24 -18.68 11.78
C VAL A 305 -18.55 -18.24 10.35
N LEU A 306 -19.54 -18.87 9.70
CA LEU A 306 -19.91 -18.58 8.32
C LEU A 306 -20.44 -17.16 8.14
N PHE A 307 -21.16 -16.62 9.12
CA PHE A 307 -21.68 -15.26 9.06
C PHE A 307 -20.56 -14.19 8.99
N PRO A 308 -19.62 -14.10 9.96
CA PRO A 308 -18.52 -13.15 9.85
C PRO A 308 -17.62 -13.43 8.64
N LEU A 309 -17.40 -14.70 8.30
CA LEU A 309 -16.64 -15.08 7.10
C LEU A 309 -17.29 -14.53 5.82
N GLN A 310 -18.62 -14.62 5.68
CA GLN A 310 -19.35 -14.10 4.53
C GLN A 310 -19.25 -12.57 4.45
N GLN A 311 -19.42 -11.87 5.57
CA GLN A 311 -19.33 -10.40 5.59
C GLN A 311 -17.93 -9.93 5.19
N LEU A 312 -16.90 -10.54 5.76
CA LEU A 312 -15.50 -10.22 5.50
C LEU A 312 -15.09 -10.54 4.06
N SER A 313 -15.42 -11.73 3.59
CA SER A 313 -15.06 -12.17 2.24
C SER A 313 -15.80 -11.38 1.16
N ARG A 314 -17.06 -10.98 1.39
CA ARG A 314 -17.79 -10.08 0.49
C ARG A 314 -17.11 -8.71 0.38
N MET A 315 -16.77 -8.10 1.52
CA MET A 315 -16.07 -6.82 1.55
C MET A 315 -14.69 -6.91 0.88
N LEU A 316 -13.91 -7.95 1.20
CA LEU A 316 -12.60 -8.16 0.60
C LEU A 316 -12.72 -8.44 -0.91
N ALA A 317 -13.73 -9.18 -1.37
CA ALA A 317 -13.96 -9.43 -2.79
C ALA A 317 -14.16 -8.13 -3.57
N ILE A 318 -14.92 -7.17 -3.02
CA ILE A 318 -15.11 -5.84 -3.61
C ILE A 318 -13.77 -5.11 -3.71
N LEU A 319 -13.00 -5.05 -2.63
CA LEU A 319 -11.72 -4.36 -2.59
C LEU A 319 -10.70 -5.00 -3.56
N GLU A 320 -10.67 -6.33 -3.62
CA GLU A 320 -9.76 -7.11 -4.45
C GLU A 320 -10.07 -7.05 -5.95
N SER A 321 -11.34 -6.89 -6.34
CA SER A 321 -11.74 -7.00 -7.75
C SER A 321 -12.04 -5.63 -8.36
N ILE A 322 -12.84 -4.80 -7.68
CA ILE A 322 -13.34 -3.54 -8.23
C ILE A 322 -12.28 -2.43 -8.12
N VAL A 323 -11.53 -2.41 -7.03
CA VAL A 323 -10.63 -1.29 -6.75
C VAL A 323 -9.32 -1.42 -7.53
N ALA A 324 -9.27 -0.72 -8.67
CA ALA A 324 -8.11 -0.68 -9.56
C ALA A 324 -7.36 0.67 -9.53
N PHE A 325 -7.76 1.60 -8.67
CA PHE A 325 -7.27 2.97 -8.65
C PHE A 325 -6.94 3.45 -7.23
N PHE A 326 -6.11 4.50 -7.15
CA PHE A 326 -5.76 5.18 -5.91
C PHE A 326 -7.03 5.64 -5.15
N PRO A 327 -7.10 5.56 -3.79
CA PRO A 327 -6.01 5.29 -2.84
C PRO A 327 -5.75 3.82 -2.50
N LEU A 328 -6.58 2.88 -2.95
CA LEU A 328 -6.48 1.46 -2.57
C LEU A 328 -5.91 0.61 -3.72
N ILE A 329 -4.97 1.18 -4.47
CA ILE A 329 -4.38 0.53 -5.65
C ILE A 329 -3.55 -0.72 -5.28
N SER A 330 -3.19 -0.86 -4.01
CA SER A 330 -2.46 -1.99 -3.44
C SER A 330 -3.27 -3.29 -3.39
N TYR A 331 -4.60 -3.27 -3.58
CA TYR A 331 -5.45 -4.46 -3.74
C TYR A 331 -5.46 -5.03 -5.16
N ASN A 332 -5.77 -6.33 -5.31
CA ASN A 332 -5.52 -7.11 -6.53
C ASN A 332 -6.12 -6.53 -7.82
N GLY A 333 -7.15 -5.70 -7.72
CA GLY A 333 -7.89 -5.13 -8.84
C GLY A 333 -6.98 -4.40 -9.82
N ARG A 334 -5.98 -3.65 -9.33
CA ARG A 334 -5.02 -2.97 -10.22
C ARG A 334 -4.21 -3.94 -11.08
N ARG A 335 -3.70 -5.01 -10.48
CA ARG A 335 -2.85 -6.00 -11.17
C ARG A 335 -3.66 -6.76 -12.21
N LEU A 336 -4.89 -7.10 -11.86
CA LEU A 336 -5.83 -7.72 -12.78
C LEU A 336 -6.17 -6.81 -13.95
N TRP A 337 -6.47 -5.53 -13.69
CA TRP A 337 -6.75 -4.54 -14.73
C TRP A 337 -5.58 -4.34 -15.70
N ASP A 338 -4.37 -4.21 -15.17
CA ASP A 338 -3.17 -4.01 -15.99
C ASP A 338 -2.80 -5.28 -16.77
N TRP A 339 -3.00 -6.46 -16.20
CA TRP A 339 -2.66 -7.75 -16.82
C TRP A 339 -3.69 -8.18 -17.88
N ASN A 340 -4.97 -8.20 -17.52
CA ASN A 340 -6.06 -8.64 -18.40
C ASN A 340 -7.41 -8.02 -17.99
N ARG A 341 -7.85 -7.01 -18.75
CA ARG A 341 -9.10 -6.26 -18.49
C ARG A 341 -10.36 -7.12 -18.57
N VAL A 342 -10.37 -8.17 -19.39
CA VAL A 342 -11.52 -9.08 -19.51
C VAL A 342 -11.64 -9.91 -18.23
N ILE A 343 -10.54 -10.50 -17.77
CA ILE A 343 -10.51 -11.24 -16.51
C ILE A 343 -10.91 -10.33 -15.34
N TRP A 344 -10.34 -9.12 -15.28
CA TRP A 344 -10.73 -8.12 -14.28
C TRP A 344 -12.24 -7.82 -14.29
N ALA A 345 -12.82 -7.62 -15.48
CA ALA A 345 -14.25 -7.34 -15.61
C ALA A 345 -15.10 -8.52 -15.12
N LEU A 346 -14.73 -9.75 -15.47
CA LEU A 346 -15.44 -10.96 -15.04
C LEU A 346 -15.42 -11.12 -13.52
N VAL A 347 -14.26 -11.00 -12.87
CA VAL A 347 -14.19 -11.12 -11.40
C VAL A 347 -14.86 -9.95 -10.68
N SER A 348 -14.83 -8.75 -11.27
CA SER A 348 -15.53 -7.57 -10.74
C SER A 348 -17.04 -7.77 -10.81
N LEU A 349 -17.57 -8.27 -11.93
CA LEU A 349 -18.98 -8.61 -12.08
C LEU A 349 -19.41 -9.67 -11.06
N ALA A 350 -18.59 -10.70 -10.84
CA ALA A 350 -18.86 -11.72 -9.81
C ALA A 350 -18.90 -11.12 -8.39
N ALA A 351 -18.03 -10.16 -8.07
CA ALA A 351 -18.05 -9.46 -6.79
C ALA A 351 -19.25 -8.52 -6.65
N VAL A 352 -19.63 -7.80 -7.72
CA VAL A 352 -20.81 -6.94 -7.74
C VAL A 352 -22.09 -7.77 -7.59
N ALA A 353 -22.17 -8.93 -8.25
CA ALA A 353 -23.30 -9.84 -8.13
C ALA A 353 -23.49 -10.32 -6.68
N LEU A 354 -22.41 -10.54 -5.90
CA LEU A 354 -22.51 -10.81 -4.46
C LEU A 354 -23.22 -9.68 -3.69
N VAL A 355 -23.02 -8.41 -4.05
CA VAL A 355 -23.67 -7.29 -3.36
C VAL A 355 -25.17 -7.29 -3.58
N PHE A 356 -25.61 -7.63 -4.79
CA PHE A 356 -27.03 -7.61 -5.15
C PHE A 356 -27.76 -8.90 -4.76
N LEU A 357 -27.12 -10.06 -4.92
CA LEU A 357 -27.73 -11.37 -4.69
C LEU A 357 -27.57 -11.85 -3.24
N ALA A 358 -26.55 -11.40 -2.52
CA ALA A 358 -26.32 -11.77 -1.11
C ALA A 358 -26.99 -10.82 -0.11
N ARG A 359 -28.18 -10.31 -0.45
CA ARG A 359 -29.12 -9.80 0.56
C ARG A 359 -29.78 -11.01 1.20
N LEU A 360 -29.25 -11.44 2.34
CA LEU A 360 -29.84 -12.48 3.18
C LEU A 360 -31.12 -11.96 3.85
#